data_AF-A0A0D3JQB7-F1
#
_entry.id   AF-A0A0D3JQB7-F1
#
_cell.length_a   1.000
_cell.length_b   1.000
_cell.length_c   1.000
_cell.angle_alpha   90.00
_cell.angle_beta   90.00
_cell.angle_gamma   90.00
#
_symmetry.space_group_name_H-M   'P 1'
#
loop_
_entity.id
_entity.type
_entity.pdbx_description
1 polymer ?
#
loop_
_entity_poly.entity_id
_entity_poly.type
_entity_poly.pdbx_seq_one_letter_code
_entity_poly.pdbx_strand_id
1 'polypeptide(L)'
;MAMASRSGKRVRTESDGNGGEEGEPVAVAAGFEAPIFGARTVGQVTTLALEGKDRPLASLSLRGVASDHAGGWYVATGVSVLHVSSAGRVRTAATSEGGYLFGLTISPDGSALFVTNISNNKIQRVEVATGAVTTLAGSGEEGDADGVGDAAQFKNPMGAVISPDGSALFVADTHNHMIRRGEVATGAVTTLAGSGEDGDADGVGGAAHFREPHSLAISSDGSALFVTDHGNNKIRRVQVATGAVTTLAGSGERGDADGVGGAAQFNSPAGLAASLDGSALFVADLFNEKIRRVEVATGAVTTLAGSGRRQRRLGSVDDVGDEAQLRLPRGLAISADGSTVLVCSQNGGIRQVRVAAPPPPPSFAPLVVPPSTFSADMGKMWGDDALPQGLVTFLVGDDEERVEHVTKAALCVRSVFFRTMFGIGMKERDAAEVTVLETDLASFTALVRYLLTDQLDLGEGEGEQARRALDLRQLAQKYQAAHTTGDGRLLAQCRRYVADHAAEVRASGGVEQLRNMGVAKGLLGDALDQVAELRGAVAARDAELEKNRTQS
;
A
#
# COMPACT_ATOMS: atom_id res chain seq x y z
N MET A 1 -12.48 46.65 -42.98
CA MET A 1 -12.19 47.60 -44.07
C MET A 1 -10.84 48.25 -43.76
N ALA A 2 -9.84 48.01 -44.62
CA ALA A 2 -8.54 48.70 -44.82
C ALA A 2 -7.70 49.17 -43.58
N MET A 3 -6.51 48.62 -43.29
CA MET A 3 -5.19 48.77 -43.94
C MET A 3 -4.35 49.99 -43.50
N ALA A 4 -3.07 49.70 -43.23
CA ALA A 4 -1.85 50.48 -43.56
C ALA A 4 -1.09 51.30 -42.47
N SER A 5 -0.06 50.64 -41.94
CA SER A 5 1.38 51.00 -41.81
C SER A 5 1.93 52.43 -42.01
N ARG A 6 2.98 52.75 -41.23
CA ARG A 6 4.33 53.28 -41.62
C ARG A 6 5.20 53.37 -40.35
N SER A 7 6.25 52.56 -40.13
CA SER A 7 7.62 52.58 -40.68
C SER A 7 8.51 53.75 -40.25
N GLY A 8 9.64 53.44 -39.57
CA GLY A 8 10.92 54.10 -39.82
C GLY A 8 11.81 54.39 -38.61
N LYS A 9 12.78 53.52 -38.29
CA LYS A 9 14.22 53.73 -38.57
C LYS A 9 15.10 52.66 -37.91
N ARG A 10 15.87 51.96 -38.76
CA ARG A 10 17.05 51.16 -38.41
C ARG A 10 18.26 52.09 -38.24
N VAL A 11 19.16 51.73 -37.33
CA VAL A 11 20.60 51.94 -37.51
C VAL A 11 21.27 50.60 -37.21
N ARG A 12 22.02 50.10 -38.19
CA ARG A 12 22.97 48.99 -38.08
C ARG A 12 24.38 49.60 -38.13
N THR A 13 25.27 49.06 -37.31
CA THR A 13 26.71 49.05 -37.57
C THR A 13 27.20 47.65 -37.18
N GLU A 14 27.64 46.89 -38.17
CA GLU A 14 28.48 45.70 -38.05
C GLU A 14 29.94 46.16 -38.15
N SER A 15 30.87 45.53 -37.41
CA SER A 15 32.08 44.91 -37.97
C SER A 15 32.99 44.32 -36.88
N ASP A 16 33.23 43.02 -37.04
CA ASP A 16 34.50 42.27 -36.90
C ASP A 16 35.06 41.83 -35.54
N GLY A 17 35.30 40.52 -35.43
CA GLY A 17 36.66 40.04 -35.13
C GLY A 17 36.91 39.19 -33.87
N ASN A 18 36.38 37.96 -33.87
CA ASN A 18 36.88 36.70 -33.29
C ASN A 18 38.15 36.69 -32.37
N GLY A 19 38.03 36.03 -31.20
CA GLY A 19 39.13 35.28 -30.56
C GLY A 19 39.11 35.23 -29.03
N GLY A 20 38.91 34.04 -28.45
CA GLY A 20 39.45 33.66 -27.12
C GLY A 20 38.44 33.30 -26.03
N GLU A 21 38.28 31.97 -25.84
CA GLU A 21 37.74 31.19 -24.72
C GLU A 21 37.38 31.88 -23.38
N GLU A 22 36.16 31.65 -22.90
CA GLU A 22 35.87 31.10 -21.55
C GLU A 22 34.40 30.61 -21.51
N GLY A 23 34.20 29.42 -20.95
CA GLY A 23 32.95 28.66 -21.05
C GLY A 23 31.81 29.17 -20.17
N GLU A 24 30.65 29.38 -20.77
CA GLU A 24 29.37 29.45 -20.06
C GLU A 24 28.70 28.05 -19.99
N PRO A 25 28.01 27.73 -18.89
CA PRO A 25 27.44 26.40 -18.69
C PRO A 25 26.29 26.12 -19.66
N VAL A 26 26.48 25.11 -20.50
CA VAL A 26 25.43 24.58 -21.37
C VAL A 26 24.32 23.98 -20.52
N ALA A 27 23.10 24.46 -20.73
CA ALA A 27 21.88 23.89 -20.19
C ALA A 27 21.75 22.42 -20.64
N VAL A 28 21.75 21.50 -19.68
CA VAL A 28 21.48 20.07 -19.95
C VAL A 28 20.00 19.93 -20.25
N ALA A 29 19.69 19.77 -21.54
CA ALA A 29 18.37 19.45 -22.04
C ALA A 29 17.97 18.02 -21.67
N ALA A 30 16.72 17.91 -21.20
CA ALA A 30 15.83 16.75 -21.20
C ALA A 30 16.39 15.42 -21.75
N GLY A 31 16.76 14.54 -20.82
CA GLY A 31 16.91 13.10 -21.07
C GLY A 31 15.61 12.39 -20.69
N PHE A 32 14.86 11.98 -21.69
CA PHE A 32 13.65 11.16 -21.59
C PHE A 32 14.10 9.70 -21.37
N GLU A 33 14.10 9.22 -20.13
CA GLU A 33 14.17 7.78 -19.85
C GLU A 33 12.75 7.21 -19.83
N ALA A 34 12.45 6.34 -20.78
CA ALA A 34 11.22 5.54 -20.80
C ALA A 34 11.27 4.51 -19.65
N PRO A 35 10.20 4.34 -18.86
CA PRO A 35 10.22 3.44 -17.71
C PRO A 35 10.07 1.99 -18.17
N ILE A 36 11.16 1.22 -18.05
CA ILE A 36 11.15 -0.24 -18.11
C ILE A 36 10.88 -0.73 -16.67
N PHE A 37 9.77 -1.43 -16.47
CA PHE A 37 9.12 -1.78 -15.20
C PHE A 37 8.48 -0.60 -14.46
N GLY A 38 7.20 -0.75 -14.10
CA GLY A 38 6.38 0.26 -13.42
C GLY A 38 6.87 0.64 -12.01
N ALA A 39 7.98 1.37 -11.95
CA ALA A 39 8.39 2.14 -10.79
C ALA A 39 7.34 3.24 -10.58
N ARG A 40 6.43 3.00 -9.65
CA ARG A 40 5.39 3.96 -9.29
C ARG A 40 6.06 5.17 -8.61
N THR A 41 6.05 6.32 -9.27
CA THR A 41 6.68 7.59 -8.81
C THR A 41 5.93 8.19 -7.60
N VAL A 42 6.64 8.85 -6.69
CA VAL A 42 6.01 9.68 -5.64
C VAL A 42 5.12 10.75 -6.30
N GLY A 43 3.93 10.98 -5.75
CA GLY A 43 2.93 11.86 -6.35
C GLY A 43 2.03 11.17 -7.38
N GLN A 44 2.27 9.89 -7.70
CA GLN A 44 1.36 9.14 -8.56
C GLN A 44 0.00 8.95 -7.89
N VAL A 45 -1.06 9.33 -8.61
CA VAL A 45 -2.45 9.20 -8.20
C VAL A 45 -3.14 8.15 -9.05
N THR A 46 -3.72 7.15 -8.40
CA THR A 46 -4.53 6.11 -9.05
C THR A 46 -5.91 6.01 -8.40
N THR A 47 -6.91 5.63 -9.18
CA THR A 47 -8.25 5.33 -8.67
C THR A 47 -8.36 3.86 -8.30
N LEU A 48 -8.77 3.58 -7.06
CA LEU A 48 -9.12 2.23 -6.65
C LEU A 48 -10.53 1.90 -7.16
N ALA A 49 -10.60 1.01 -8.15
CA ALA A 49 -11.87 0.47 -8.62
C ALA A 49 -12.55 -0.30 -7.49
N LEU A 50 -13.84 -0.02 -7.25
CA LEU A 50 -14.60 -0.66 -6.17
C LEU A 50 -15.59 -1.66 -6.76
N GLU A 51 -15.51 -2.91 -6.28
CA GLU A 51 -16.36 -4.01 -6.72
C GLU A 51 -17.16 -4.56 -5.53
N GLY A 52 -18.49 -4.57 -5.66
CA GLY A 52 -19.39 -5.06 -4.61
C GLY A 52 -20.85 -5.11 -5.06
N LYS A 53 -21.66 -5.96 -4.42
CA LYS A 53 -23.10 -6.11 -4.71
C LYS A 53 -23.93 -4.88 -4.30
N ASP A 54 -23.39 -4.03 -3.42
CA ASP A 54 -24.10 -2.91 -2.79
C ASP A 54 -23.94 -1.60 -3.57
N ARG A 55 -24.69 -1.47 -4.68
CA ARG A 55 -24.84 -0.26 -5.54
C ARG A 55 -23.52 0.31 -6.14
N PRO A 56 -23.57 1.18 -7.17
CA PRO A 56 -22.37 1.84 -7.66
C PRO A 56 -21.79 2.77 -6.58
N LEU A 57 -20.71 2.33 -5.94
CA LEU A 57 -20.00 3.05 -4.87
C LEU A 57 -19.42 4.40 -5.34
N ALA A 58 -19.34 4.61 -6.66
CA ALA A 58 -18.99 5.89 -7.29
C ALA A 58 -19.94 7.06 -6.90
N SER A 59 -21.11 6.78 -6.33
CA SER A 59 -22.06 7.79 -5.85
C SER A 59 -22.01 8.05 -4.33
N LEU A 60 -21.19 7.31 -3.57
CA LEU A 60 -21.13 7.46 -2.13
C LEU A 60 -20.28 8.67 -1.71
N SER A 61 -20.83 9.47 -0.80
CA SER A 61 -20.10 10.57 -0.16
C SER A 61 -19.18 9.99 0.91
N LEU A 62 -17.98 9.57 0.51
CA LEU A 62 -16.96 9.06 1.42
C LEU A 62 -16.39 10.24 2.24
N ARG A 63 -16.23 10.03 3.56
CA ARG A 63 -15.82 11.07 4.50
C ARG A 63 -14.59 10.68 5.30
N GLY A 64 -14.72 9.74 6.22
CA GLY A 64 -13.61 9.20 7.02
C GLY A 64 -13.03 7.93 6.42
N VAL A 65 -11.75 7.69 6.68
CA VAL A 65 -11.04 6.49 6.26
C VAL A 65 -10.03 6.10 7.34
N ALA A 66 -9.86 4.81 7.56
CA ALA A 66 -8.83 4.22 8.41
C ALA A 66 -8.22 3.01 7.70
N SER A 67 -6.92 2.74 7.90
CA SER A 67 -6.31 1.48 7.48
C SER A 67 -6.76 0.35 8.41
N ASP A 68 -6.93 -0.86 7.90
CA ASP A 68 -7.19 -2.05 8.73
C ASP A 68 -5.92 -2.71 9.27
N HIS A 69 -4.74 -2.10 9.05
CA HIS A 69 -3.41 -2.61 9.36
C HIS A 69 -3.00 -3.90 8.61
N ALA A 70 -3.87 -4.45 7.76
CA ALA A 70 -3.67 -5.65 6.96
C ALA A 70 -3.65 -5.37 5.44
N GLY A 71 -3.67 -4.09 5.06
CA GLY A 71 -3.62 -3.62 3.66
C GLY A 71 -4.98 -3.30 3.04
N GLY A 72 -6.07 -3.50 3.77
CA GLY A 72 -7.39 -2.96 3.47
C GLY A 72 -7.70 -1.70 4.28
N TRP A 73 -8.96 -1.28 4.19
CA TRP A 73 -9.41 0.02 4.65
C TRP A 73 -10.82 -0.04 5.17
N TYR A 74 -11.11 0.74 6.20
CA TYR A 74 -12.47 1.08 6.57
C TYR A 74 -12.81 2.48 6.07
N VAL A 75 -14.02 2.66 5.56
CA VAL A 75 -14.49 3.94 5.03
C VAL A 75 -15.87 4.25 5.59
N ALA A 76 -16.02 5.44 6.15
CA ALA A 76 -17.30 5.95 6.63
C ALA A 76 -18.09 6.56 5.48
N THR A 77 -19.36 6.16 5.38
CA THR A 77 -20.36 6.70 4.46
C THR A 77 -21.43 7.45 5.26
N GLY A 78 -22.60 7.73 4.69
CA GLY A 78 -23.70 8.34 5.44
C GLY A 78 -24.06 7.54 6.70
N VAL A 79 -24.53 6.31 6.54
CA VAL A 79 -25.00 5.48 7.66
C VAL A 79 -24.17 4.22 7.91
N SER A 80 -23.26 3.88 7.00
CA SER A 80 -22.52 2.62 7.05
C SER A 80 -21.01 2.83 7.11
N VAL A 81 -20.35 1.94 7.81
CA VAL A 81 -18.91 1.73 7.71
C VAL A 81 -18.68 0.56 6.75
N LEU A 82 -17.92 0.81 5.70
CA LEU A 82 -17.57 -0.19 4.70
C LEU A 82 -16.14 -0.66 4.93
N HIS A 83 -15.89 -1.95 4.75
CA HIS A 83 -14.53 -2.49 4.62
C HIS A 83 -14.22 -2.66 3.13
N VAL A 84 -13.08 -2.13 2.70
CA VAL A 84 -12.57 -2.13 1.33
C VAL A 84 -11.23 -2.86 1.33
N SER A 85 -11.13 -3.98 0.62
CA SER A 85 -9.86 -4.70 0.50
C SER A 85 -8.86 -3.95 -0.38
N SER A 86 -7.59 -4.35 -0.33
CA SER A 86 -6.56 -3.88 -1.27
C SER A 86 -6.91 -4.10 -2.75
N ALA A 87 -7.75 -5.10 -3.03
CA ALA A 87 -8.25 -5.42 -4.37
C ALA A 87 -9.54 -4.65 -4.73
N GLY A 88 -10.01 -3.73 -3.86
CA GLY A 88 -11.22 -2.95 -4.09
C GLY A 88 -12.53 -3.68 -3.80
N ARG A 89 -12.49 -4.87 -3.19
CA ARG A 89 -13.72 -5.57 -2.80
C ARG A 89 -14.35 -4.89 -1.60
N VAL A 90 -15.65 -4.63 -1.68
CA VAL A 90 -16.37 -3.89 -0.63
C VAL A 90 -17.40 -4.77 0.06
N ARG A 91 -17.42 -4.66 1.39
CA ARG A 91 -18.46 -5.24 2.26
C ARG A 91 -18.88 -4.24 3.33
N THR A 92 -20.11 -4.32 3.79
CA THR A 92 -20.56 -3.56 4.97
C THR A 92 -19.93 -4.18 6.23
N ALA A 93 -19.25 -3.36 7.03
CA ALA A 93 -18.69 -3.76 8.32
C ALA A 93 -19.67 -3.47 9.46
N ALA A 94 -20.35 -2.32 9.41
CA ALA A 94 -21.41 -1.96 10.35
C ALA A 94 -22.35 -0.90 9.75
N THR A 95 -23.53 -0.77 10.33
CA THR A 95 -24.48 0.30 10.03
C THR A 95 -24.91 0.95 11.33
N SER A 96 -24.80 2.27 11.41
CA SER A 96 -25.34 3.04 12.53
C SER A 96 -26.81 3.38 12.24
N GLU A 97 -27.65 3.27 13.26
CA GLU A 97 -29.00 3.83 13.23
C GLU A 97 -28.92 5.36 13.23
N GLY A 98 -29.56 5.99 12.24
CA GLY A 98 -29.64 7.44 12.10
C GLY A 98 -28.27 8.11 11.89
N GLY A 99 -28.06 8.69 10.71
CA GLY A 99 -27.12 9.79 10.63
C GLY A 99 -26.15 9.88 9.47
N TYR A 100 -25.15 10.70 9.72
CA TYR A 100 -24.02 10.99 8.85
C TYR A 100 -22.74 10.71 9.64
N LEU A 101 -22.07 9.61 9.33
CA LEU A 101 -20.76 9.27 9.90
C LEU A 101 -19.68 10.13 9.23
N PHE A 102 -18.72 10.60 10.02
CA PHE A 102 -17.63 11.44 9.52
C PHE A 102 -16.26 10.84 9.81
N GLY A 103 -15.70 11.07 11.00
CA GLY A 103 -14.39 10.58 11.41
C GLY A 103 -14.43 9.10 11.70
N LEU A 104 -13.31 8.43 11.42
CA LEU A 104 -13.16 6.99 11.56
C LEU A 104 -11.72 6.69 11.96
N THR A 105 -11.55 5.95 13.06
CA THR A 105 -10.25 5.43 13.50
C THR A 105 -10.42 4.01 14.02
N ILE A 106 -9.34 3.26 14.09
CA ILE A 106 -9.33 1.85 14.51
C ILE A 106 -8.43 1.69 15.72
N SER A 107 -8.79 0.81 16.65
CA SER A 107 -7.93 0.46 17.77
C SER A 107 -6.62 -0.21 17.28
N PRO A 108 -5.50 -0.04 18.01
CA PRO A 108 -4.21 -0.62 17.60
C PRO A 108 -4.23 -2.14 17.40
N ASP A 109 -5.09 -2.86 18.12
CA ASP A 109 -5.30 -4.31 18.00
C ASP A 109 -6.27 -4.70 16.87
N GLY A 110 -6.89 -3.74 16.19
CA GLY A 110 -7.86 -3.95 15.12
C GLY A 110 -9.23 -4.45 15.58
N SER A 111 -9.50 -4.53 16.89
CA SER A 111 -10.73 -5.12 17.43
C SER A 111 -11.95 -4.19 17.36
N ALA A 112 -11.74 -2.87 17.40
CA ALA A 112 -12.81 -1.89 17.42
C ALA A 112 -12.53 -0.70 16.49
N LEU A 113 -13.60 -0.16 15.90
CA LEU A 113 -13.58 1.13 15.20
C LEU A 113 -14.27 2.18 16.07
N PHE A 114 -13.76 3.40 16.03
CA PHE A 114 -14.40 4.57 16.64
C PHE A 114 -14.83 5.52 15.53
N VAL A 115 -16.10 5.89 15.55
CA VAL A 115 -16.75 6.67 14.51
C VAL A 115 -17.43 7.87 15.13
N THR A 116 -17.24 9.05 14.54
CA THR A 116 -18.03 10.22 14.93
C THR A 116 -19.29 10.29 14.06
N ASN A 117 -20.43 10.55 14.71
CA ASN A 117 -21.70 10.73 14.03
C ASN A 117 -22.16 12.18 14.25
N ILE A 118 -22.07 12.98 13.19
CA ILE A 118 -22.34 14.41 13.25
C ILE A 118 -23.84 14.73 13.35
N SER A 119 -24.71 13.76 13.06
CA SER A 119 -26.17 13.99 13.08
C SER A 119 -26.78 13.84 14.47
N ASN A 120 -26.12 13.09 15.35
CA ASN A 120 -26.58 12.80 16.71
C ASN A 120 -25.50 13.15 17.75
N ASN A 121 -24.48 13.91 17.35
CA ASN A 121 -23.42 14.43 18.24
C ASN A 121 -22.79 13.36 19.15
N LYS A 122 -22.58 12.14 18.62
CA LYS A 122 -22.04 11.01 19.38
C LYS A 122 -20.75 10.48 18.80
N ILE A 123 -19.96 9.90 19.69
CA ILE A 123 -18.85 9.01 19.36
C ILE A 123 -19.37 7.58 19.54
N GLN A 124 -19.30 6.80 18.48
CA GLN A 124 -19.76 5.41 18.46
C GLN A 124 -18.57 4.46 18.36
N ARG A 125 -18.65 3.35 19.11
CA ARG A 125 -17.72 2.23 19.00
C ARG A 125 -18.38 1.11 18.21
N VAL A 126 -17.68 0.60 17.22
CA VAL A 126 -18.08 -0.55 16.42
C VAL A 126 -17.14 -1.72 16.71
N GLU A 127 -17.70 -2.84 17.14
CA GLU A 127 -16.92 -4.06 17.32
C GLU A 127 -16.68 -4.73 15.96
N VAL A 128 -15.42 -4.87 15.53
CA VAL A 128 -15.08 -5.32 14.17
C VAL A 128 -15.55 -6.75 13.90
N ALA A 129 -15.47 -7.63 14.90
CA ALA A 129 -15.83 -9.04 14.75
C ALA A 129 -17.34 -9.27 14.56
N THR A 130 -18.18 -8.42 15.14
CA THR A 130 -19.64 -8.60 15.17
C THR A 130 -20.41 -7.55 14.39
N GLY A 131 -19.79 -6.40 14.10
CA GLY A 131 -20.45 -5.22 13.55
C GLY A 131 -21.34 -4.49 14.56
N ALA A 132 -21.32 -4.86 15.85
CA ALA A 132 -22.15 -4.24 16.87
C ALA A 132 -21.75 -2.79 17.11
N VAL A 133 -22.72 -1.88 17.08
CA VAL A 133 -22.52 -0.44 17.30
C VAL A 133 -23.01 -0.04 18.69
N THR A 134 -22.17 0.64 19.46
CA THR A 134 -22.49 1.16 20.80
C THR A 134 -22.09 2.64 20.89
N THR A 135 -22.72 3.40 21.80
CA THR A 135 -22.28 4.78 22.08
C THR A 135 -21.15 4.73 23.10
N LEU A 136 -20.00 5.32 22.77
CA LEU A 136 -18.90 5.52 23.71
C LEU A 136 -19.15 6.77 24.56
N ALA A 137 -19.51 7.88 23.92
CA ALA A 137 -19.82 9.15 24.57
C ALA A 137 -20.70 10.05 23.69
N GLY A 138 -21.39 11.00 24.31
CA GLY A 138 -22.27 11.98 23.67
C GLY A 138 -23.73 11.78 24.05
N SER A 139 -24.38 12.86 24.50
CA SER A 139 -25.79 12.86 24.89
C SER A 139 -26.75 12.65 23.70
N GLY A 140 -26.42 13.20 22.53
CA GLY A 140 -27.38 13.43 21.45
C GLY A 140 -27.59 14.91 21.14
N GLU A 141 -27.53 15.73 22.19
CA GLU A 141 -27.77 17.18 22.13
C GLU A 141 -26.48 17.95 21.82
N GLU A 142 -26.64 19.06 21.11
CA GLU A 142 -25.54 20.01 20.86
C GLU A 142 -25.12 20.71 22.15
N GLY A 143 -23.83 20.70 22.44
CA GLY A 143 -23.24 21.38 23.60
C GLY A 143 -21.77 21.01 23.74
N ASP A 144 -21.10 21.54 24.75
CA ASP A 144 -19.65 21.37 24.99
C ASP A 144 -19.33 20.79 26.39
N ALA A 145 -20.35 20.34 27.12
CA ALA A 145 -20.19 19.79 28.47
C ALA A 145 -19.22 18.60 28.49
N ASP A 146 -18.26 18.64 29.41
CA ASP A 146 -17.45 17.48 29.82
C ASP A 146 -18.28 16.52 30.68
N GLY A 147 -17.93 15.24 30.67
CA GLY A 147 -18.69 14.22 31.39
C GLY A 147 -18.37 12.80 30.97
N VAL A 148 -19.07 11.83 31.55
CA VAL A 148 -18.91 10.41 31.22
C VAL A 148 -20.11 9.93 30.41
N GLY A 149 -19.85 9.26 29.30
CA GLY A 149 -20.91 8.66 28.48
C GLY A 149 -21.86 9.71 27.90
N ASP A 150 -23.14 9.62 28.27
CA ASP A 150 -24.22 10.51 27.82
C ASP A 150 -24.25 11.87 28.53
N ALA A 151 -23.48 12.06 29.60
CA ALA A 151 -23.30 13.38 30.22
C ALA A 151 -22.40 14.30 29.39
N ALA A 152 -21.52 13.75 28.56
CA ALA A 152 -20.69 14.53 27.64
C ALA A 152 -21.51 15.06 26.47
N GLN A 153 -21.23 16.28 26.02
CA GLN A 153 -21.86 16.90 24.86
C GLN A 153 -20.82 17.32 23.82
N PHE A 154 -21.20 17.19 22.56
CA PHE A 154 -20.43 17.59 21.39
C PHE A 154 -21.32 18.43 20.46
N LYS A 155 -20.69 19.15 19.53
CA LYS A 155 -21.39 19.85 18.45
C LYS A 155 -20.67 19.60 17.13
N ASN A 156 -21.27 18.73 16.31
CA ASN A 156 -20.70 18.29 15.03
C ASN A 156 -19.25 17.75 15.18
N PRO A 157 -19.04 16.67 15.96
CA PRO A 157 -17.71 16.06 16.08
C PRO A 157 -17.29 15.46 14.73
N MET A 158 -16.21 15.96 14.12
CA MET A 158 -15.78 15.52 12.78
C MET A 158 -14.63 14.52 12.85
N GLY A 159 -13.38 14.96 12.99
CA GLY A 159 -12.22 14.09 13.02
C GLY A 159 -12.04 13.39 14.37
N ALA A 160 -11.53 12.16 14.35
CA ALA A 160 -11.13 11.44 15.56
C ALA A 160 -9.87 10.61 15.31
N VAL A 161 -9.04 10.47 16.33
CA VAL A 161 -7.84 9.62 16.32
C VAL A 161 -7.64 8.96 17.67
N ILE A 162 -7.29 7.68 17.69
CA ILE A 162 -6.98 6.96 18.93
C ILE A 162 -5.49 7.03 19.25
N SER A 163 -5.15 7.05 20.55
CA SER A 163 -3.78 6.98 21.02
C SER A 163 -3.13 5.64 20.63
N PRO A 164 -1.78 5.60 20.44
CA PRO A 164 -1.07 4.37 20.08
C PRO A 164 -1.23 3.21 21.07
N ASP A 165 -1.49 3.51 22.34
CA ASP A 165 -1.76 2.52 23.40
C ASP A 165 -3.25 2.09 23.47
N GLY A 166 -4.11 2.69 22.64
CA GLY A 166 -5.55 2.42 22.61
C GLY A 166 -6.35 2.99 23.78
N SER A 167 -5.74 3.74 24.69
CA SER A 167 -6.38 4.17 25.95
C SER A 167 -7.27 5.41 25.80
N ALA A 168 -6.97 6.30 24.85
CA ALA A 168 -7.63 7.58 24.69
C ALA A 168 -7.99 7.86 23.23
N LEU A 169 -9.17 8.44 23.01
CA LEU A 169 -9.63 8.96 21.73
C LEU A 169 -9.59 10.49 21.77
N PHE A 170 -9.01 11.10 20.76
CA PHE A 170 -9.03 12.55 20.58
C PHE A 170 -10.00 12.90 19.47
N VAL A 171 -10.84 13.92 19.70
CA VAL A 171 -11.93 14.30 18.81
C VAL A 171 -11.89 15.78 18.53
N ALA A 172 -12.01 16.15 17.26
CA ALA A 172 -12.23 17.52 16.84
C ALA A 172 -13.72 17.81 16.97
N ASP A 173 -14.07 18.59 17.99
CA ASP A 173 -15.43 19.02 18.28
C ASP A 173 -15.70 20.31 17.51
N THR A 174 -15.93 20.14 16.20
CA THR A 174 -15.68 21.17 15.19
C THR A 174 -16.44 22.45 15.43
N HIS A 175 -17.74 22.38 15.73
CA HIS A 175 -18.55 23.59 15.93
C HIS A 175 -18.53 24.11 17.38
N ASN A 176 -17.84 23.42 18.28
CA ASN A 176 -17.43 23.97 19.57
C ASN A 176 -15.99 24.53 19.54
N HIS A 177 -15.27 24.41 18.43
CA HIS A 177 -13.91 24.95 18.29
C HIS A 177 -12.91 24.38 19.32
N MET A 178 -13.11 23.12 19.71
CA MET A 178 -12.33 22.45 20.74
C MET A 178 -11.75 21.12 20.24
N ILE A 179 -10.65 20.70 20.87
CA ILE A 179 -10.14 19.34 20.84
C ILE A 179 -10.50 18.67 22.16
N ARG A 180 -11.23 17.56 22.09
CA ARG A 180 -11.71 16.79 23.24
C ARG A 180 -10.90 15.50 23.38
N ARG A 181 -10.66 15.06 24.60
CA ARG A 181 -10.03 13.78 24.94
C ARG A 181 -11.07 12.89 25.62
N GLY A 182 -11.34 11.73 25.05
CA GLY A 182 -12.20 10.68 25.60
C GLY A 182 -11.38 9.48 26.07
N GLU A 183 -11.66 8.93 27.24
CA GLU A 183 -11.08 7.67 27.71
C GLU A 183 -11.88 6.49 27.18
N VAL A 184 -11.21 5.56 26.49
CA VAL A 184 -11.88 4.45 25.80
C VAL A 184 -12.53 3.47 26.78
N ALA A 185 -11.90 3.26 27.94
CA ALA A 185 -12.37 2.30 28.93
C ALA A 185 -13.60 2.79 29.71
N THR A 186 -13.69 4.10 29.98
CA THR A 186 -14.71 4.68 30.87
C THR A 186 -15.75 5.50 30.12
N GLY A 187 -15.44 5.98 28.92
CA GLY A 187 -16.25 6.97 28.19
C GLY A 187 -16.15 8.37 28.79
N ALA A 188 -15.20 8.64 29.69
CA ALA A 188 -14.98 9.97 30.27
C ALA A 188 -14.40 10.93 29.22
N VAL A 189 -15.01 12.10 29.05
CA VAL A 189 -14.62 13.14 28.09
C VAL A 189 -14.22 14.41 28.84
N THR A 190 -13.07 14.96 28.45
CA THR A 190 -12.52 16.22 28.94
C THR A 190 -12.07 17.11 27.78
N THR A 191 -12.16 18.43 27.92
CA THR A 191 -11.56 19.36 26.96
C THR A 191 -10.04 19.41 27.11
N LEU A 192 -9.32 19.13 26.01
CA LEU A 192 -7.86 19.17 25.97
C LEU A 192 -7.34 20.57 25.60
N ALA A 193 -7.92 21.20 24.59
CA ALA A 193 -7.56 22.53 24.12
C ALA A 193 -8.70 23.20 23.34
N GLY A 194 -8.70 24.53 23.29
CA GLY A 194 -9.75 25.33 22.66
C GLY A 194 -10.61 26.04 23.69
N SER A 195 -10.97 27.30 23.40
CA SER A 195 -11.73 28.18 24.29
C SER A 195 -13.24 27.98 24.22
N GLY A 196 -13.74 27.35 23.16
CA GLY A 196 -15.18 27.34 22.82
C GLY A 196 -15.59 28.42 21.83
N GLU A 197 -14.72 29.41 21.58
CA GLU A 197 -14.97 30.53 20.69
C GLU A 197 -14.05 30.47 19.46
N ASP A 198 -14.55 30.89 18.31
CA ASP A 198 -13.76 30.91 17.09
C ASP A 198 -12.63 31.93 17.18
N GLY A 199 -11.45 31.54 16.70
CA GLY A 199 -10.26 32.40 16.72
C GLY A 199 -9.03 31.61 16.31
N ASP A 200 -7.85 32.23 16.32
CA ASP A 200 -6.63 31.62 15.80
C ASP A 200 -5.41 31.71 16.74
N ALA A 201 -5.63 32.12 17.98
CA ALA A 201 -4.57 32.27 18.98
C ALA A 201 -3.92 30.93 19.35
N ASP A 202 -2.59 30.90 19.37
CA ASP A 202 -1.81 29.86 20.04
C ASP A 202 -1.88 30.07 21.57
N GLY A 203 -1.74 29.01 22.35
CA GLY A 203 -1.94 29.06 23.80
C GLY A 203 -2.00 27.69 24.45
N VAL A 204 -2.33 27.64 25.74
CA VAL A 204 -2.44 26.37 26.49
C VAL A 204 -3.88 26.16 26.93
N GLY A 205 -4.45 24.98 26.67
CA GLY A 205 -5.80 24.62 27.08
C GLY A 205 -6.84 25.59 26.51
N GLY A 206 -7.66 26.19 27.38
CA GLY A 206 -8.69 27.15 27.00
C GLY A 206 -8.20 28.51 26.51
N ALA A 207 -6.90 28.82 26.60
CA ALA A 207 -6.34 30.04 26.04
C ALA A 207 -6.04 29.92 24.53
N ALA A 208 -5.99 28.70 23.99
CA ALA A 208 -5.85 28.49 22.55
C ALA A 208 -7.21 28.64 21.86
N HIS A 209 -7.20 29.18 20.64
CA HIS A 209 -8.39 29.28 19.81
C HIS A 209 -8.20 28.52 18.50
N PHE A 210 -9.27 27.83 18.09
CA PHE A 210 -9.42 27.18 16.80
C PHE A 210 -10.61 27.81 16.06
N ARG A 211 -10.70 27.60 14.75
CA ARG A 211 -11.91 27.86 13.98
C ARG A 211 -12.24 26.63 13.16
N GLU A 212 -13.26 25.91 13.60
CA GLU A 212 -13.72 24.67 12.98
C GLU A 212 -12.60 23.62 12.84
N PRO A 213 -11.93 23.14 13.91
CA PRO A 213 -10.95 22.07 13.78
C PRO A 213 -11.61 20.84 13.15
N HIS A 214 -10.98 20.25 12.13
CA HIS A 214 -11.66 19.27 11.27
C HIS A 214 -11.10 17.84 11.39
N SER A 215 -9.80 17.63 11.20
CA SER A 215 -9.16 16.31 11.25
C SER A 215 -7.96 16.31 12.20
N LEU A 216 -7.65 15.12 12.71
CA LEU A 216 -6.61 14.89 13.70
C LEU A 216 -5.68 13.78 13.23
N ALA A 217 -4.39 13.94 13.48
CA ALA A 217 -3.40 12.87 13.44
C ALA A 217 -2.61 12.90 14.75
N ILE A 218 -2.10 11.75 15.20
CA ILE A 218 -1.30 11.64 16.43
C ILE A 218 0.11 11.16 16.08
N SER A 219 1.12 11.66 16.81
CA SER A 219 2.47 11.14 16.72
C SER A 219 2.55 9.69 17.22
N SER A 220 3.52 8.93 16.71
CA SER A 220 3.69 7.50 17.04
C SER A 220 3.97 7.24 18.54
N ASP A 221 4.54 8.22 19.23
CA ASP A 221 4.77 8.22 20.68
C ASP A 221 3.57 8.72 21.50
N GLY A 222 2.49 9.16 20.84
CA GLY A 222 1.29 9.71 21.48
C GLY A 222 1.46 11.09 22.12
N SER A 223 2.61 11.76 21.94
CA SER A 223 2.93 13.01 22.65
C SER A 223 2.32 14.27 22.02
N ALA A 224 2.02 14.24 20.72
CA ALA A 224 1.49 15.37 19.99
C ALA A 224 0.35 14.98 19.04
N LEU A 225 -0.68 15.82 19.02
CA LEU A 225 -1.70 15.83 17.97
C LEU A 225 -1.36 16.89 16.93
N PHE A 226 -1.71 16.60 15.70
CA PHE A 226 -1.73 17.55 14.60
C PHE A 226 -3.17 17.74 14.18
N VAL A 227 -3.54 18.98 13.90
CA VAL A 227 -4.93 19.40 13.68
C VAL A 227 -5.00 20.22 12.40
N THR A 228 -5.95 19.89 11.53
CA THR A 228 -6.37 20.81 10.48
C THR A 228 -7.36 21.82 11.06
N ASP A 229 -6.90 23.06 11.23
CA ASP A 229 -7.71 24.18 11.70
C ASP A 229 -8.38 24.81 10.48
N HIS A 230 -9.45 24.16 10.03
CA HIS A 230 -10.05 24.31 8.70
C HIS A 230 -10.49 25.75 8.42
N GLY A 231 -11.13 26.41 9.38
CA GLY A 231 -11.60 27.79 9.21
C GLY A 231 -10.47 28.82 9.25
N ASN A 232 -9.31 28.47 9.83
CA ASN A 232 -8.14 29.34 9.89
C ASN A 232 -7.09 29.04 8.81
N ASN A 233 -7.29 28.05 7.93
CA ASN A 233 -6.31 27.68 6.90
C ASN A 233 -4.91 27.33 7.47
N LYS A 234 -4.88 26.70 8.64
CA LYS A 234 -3.63 26.35 9.36
C LYS A 234 -3.56 24.87 9.70
N ILE A 235 -2.34 24.38 9.85
CA ILE A 235 -2.03 23.13 10.53
C ILE A 235 -1.50 23.48 11.91
N ARG A 236 -2.17 23.00 12.96
CA ARG A 236 -1.81 23.25 14.36
C ARG A 236 -1.22 21.98 14.98
N ARG A 237 -0.34 22.15 15.96
CA ARG A 237 0.21 21.08 16.78
C ARG A 237 -0.27 21.29 18.22
N VAL A 238 -0.78 20.23 18.85
CA VAL A 238 -1.24 20.23 20.25
C VAL A 238 -0.41 19.22 21.02
N GLN A 239 0.25 19.65 22.10
CA GLN A 239 0.94 18.73 23.00
C GLN A 239 -0.08 18.05 23.92
N VAL A 240 -0.15 16.71 23.88
CA VAL A 240 -1.18 15.93 24.58
C VAL A 240 -1.10 16.09 26.10
N ALA A 241 0.11 16.17 26.66
CA ALA A 241 0.30 16.24 28.11
C ALA A 241 -0.11 17.60 28.73
N THR A 242 -0.05 18.68 27.96
CA THR A 242 -0.21 20.05 28.47
C THR A 242 -1.39 20.79 27.86
N GLY A 243 -1.90 20.34 26.70
CA GLY A 243 -2.85 21.09 25.90
C GLY A 243 -2.24 22.32 25.21
N ALA A 244 -0.91 22.43 25.14
CA ALA A 244 -0.23 23.54 24.46
C ALA A 244 -0.41 23.45 22.95
N VAL A 245 -0.94 24.51 22.34
CA VAL A 245 -1.22 24.64 20.91
C VAL A 245 -0.24 25.62 20.28
N THR A 246 0.37 25.20 19.18
CA THR A 246 1.25 26.03 18.33
C THR A 246 0.89 25.88 16.87
N THR A 247 1.07 26.93 16.07
CA THR A 247 0.93 26.86 14.62
C THR A 247 2.17 26.19 13.99
N LEU A 248 1.96 25.10 13.23
CA LEU A 248 3.02 24.39 12.52
C LEU A 248 3.24 24.97 11.12
N ALA A 249 2.15 25.21 10.39
CA ALA A 249 2.19 25.77 9.02
C ALA A 249 0.87 26.46 8.66
N GLY A 250 0.92 27.39 7.70
CA GLY A 250 -0.23 28.15 7.21
C GLY A 250 -0.21 29.61 7.65
N SER A 251 -0.48 30.52 6.71
CA SER A 251 -0.49 31.97 6.95
C SER A 251 -1.73 32.48 7.67
N GLY A 252 -2.83 31.72 7.67
CA GLY A 252 -4.17 32.22 8.02
C GLY A 252 -5.03 32.59 6.81
N GLU A 253 -4.38 32.97 5.71
CA GLU A 253 -5.03 33.43 4.48
C GLU A 253 -5.28 32.29 3.51
N ARG A 254 -6.40 32.38 2.77
CA ARG A 254 -6.73 31.41 1.73
C ARG A 254 -5.78 31.58 0.54
N GLY A 255 -5.08 30.51 0.19
CA GLY A 255 -4.18 30.46 -0.97
C GLY A 255 -3.60 29.06 -1.16
N ASP A 256 -2.70 28.88 -2.11
CA ASP A 256 -2.14 27.56 -2.46
C ASP A 256 -0.60 27.53 -2.52
N ALA A 257 0.06 28.57 -2.00
CA ALA A 257 1.51 28.69 -1.98
C ALA A 257 2.16 27.58 -1.13
N ASP A 258 3.17 26.92 -1.69
CA ASP A 258 4.15 26.14 -0.92
C ASP A 258 5.10 27.10 -0.17
N GLY A 259 5.73 26.62 0.90
CA GLY A 259 6.58 27.46 1.75
C GLY A 259 6.81 26.86 3.13
N VAL A 260 7.49 27.60 4.01
CA VAL A 260 7.79 27.14 5.38
C VAL A 260 6.97 27.92 6.39
N GLY A 261 6.32 27.22 7.33
CA GLY A 261 5.57 27.83 8.42
C GLY A 261 4.47 28.77 7.91
N GLY A 262 4.50 30.03 8.35
CA GLY A 262 3.52 31.06 7.95
C GLY A 262 3.61 31.54 6.50
N ALA A 263 4.65 31.15 5.74
CA ALA A 263 4.72 31.47 4.31
C ALA A 263 3.86 30.53 3.44
N ALA A 264 3.58 29.30 3.92
CA ALA A 264 2.71 28.38 3.23
C ALA A 264 1.24 28.82 3.33
N GLN A 265 0.45 28.53 2.30
CA GLN A 265 -0.97 28.84 2.26
C GLN A 265 -1.79 27.59 1.93
N PHE A 266 -2.93 27.49 2.62
CA PHE A 266 -3.95 26.45 2.43
C PHE A 266 -5.29 27.11 2.14
N ASN A 267 -6.27 26.33 1.67
CA ASN A 267 -7.63 26.77 1.48
C ASN A 267 -8.59 25.74 2.07
N SER A 268 -8.91 25.94 3.35
CA SER A 268 -9.75 25.05 4.16
C SER A 268 -9.22 23.61 4.19
N PRO A 269 -8.03 23.37 4.78
CA PRO A 269 -7.47 22.03 4.88
C PRO A 269 -8.42 21.11 5.67
N ALA A 270 -8.64 19.89 5.18
CA ALA A 270 -9.61 18.94 5.72
C ALA A 270 -8.92 17.72 6.31
N GLY A 271 -8.70 16.66 5.55
CA GLY A 271 -8.09 15.41 6.02
C GLY A 271 -6.62 15.54 6.34
N LEU A 272 -6.19 14.72 7.29
CA LEU A 272 -4.84 14.69 7.81
C LEU A 272 -4.40 13.25 8.06
N ALA A 273 -3.19 12.88 7.64
CA ALA A 273 -2.57 11.61 7.98
C ALA A 273 -1.08 11.82 8.27
N ALA A 274 -0.53 11.17 9.30
CA ALA A 274 0.91 11.19 9.57
C ALA A 274 1.63 10.07 8.81
N SER A 275 2.90 10.28 8.48
CA SER A 275 3.80 9.22 8.05
C SER A 275 4.12 8.29 9.23
N LEU A 276 4.46 7.03 8.95
CA LEU A 276 4.74 6.02 9.99
C LEU A 276 5.93 6.39 10.88
N ASP A 277 6.92 7.07 10.31
CA ASP A 277 8.10 7.59 11.02
C ASP A 277 7.81 8.93 11.75
N GLY A 278 6.63 9.51 11.58
CA GLY A 278 6.23 10.79 12.15
C GLY A 278 6.95 12.00 11.56
N SER A 279 7.74 11.85 10.50
CA SER A 279 8.52 12.94 9.90
C SER A 279 7.67 13.91 9.07
N ALA A 280 6.53 13.44 8.55
CA ALA A 280 5.67 14.22 7.66
C ALA A 280 4.18 14.02 7.96
N LEU A 281 3.39 15.04 7.59
CA LEU A 281 1.94 14.99 7.52
C LEU A 281 1.50 15.12 6.06
N PHE A 282 0.45 14.41 5.70
CA PHE A 282 -0.25 14.55 4.43
C PHE A 282 -1.57 15.25 4.70
N VAL A 283 -1.84 16.32 3.95
CA VAL A 283 -2.96 17.22 4.15
C VAL A 283 -3.81 17.23 2.88
N ALA A 284 -5.11 17.03 3.04
CA ALA A 284 -6.06 17.29 1.97
C ALA A 284 -6.41 18.78 1.98
N ASP A 285 -5.85 19.53 1.04
CA ASP A 285 -6.11 20.95 0.87
C ASP A 285 -7.39 21.11 0.03
N LEU A 286 -8.53 21.05 0.73
CA LEU A 286 -9.84 20.69 0.19
C LEU A 286 -10.24 21.55 -1.01
N PHE A 287 -10.19 22.89 -0.86
CA PHE A 287 -10.67 23.81 -1.88
C PHE A 287 -9.63 24.19 -2.93
N ASN A 288 -8.37 23.85 -2.67
CA ASN A 288 -7.31 23.85 -3.67
C ASN A 288 -7.23 22.52 -4.43
N GLU A 289 -7.99 21.49 -4.04
CA GLU A 289 -8.01 20.18 -4.70
C GLU A 289 -6.61 19.54 -4.81
N LYS A 290 -5.78 19.71 -3.77
CA LYS A 290 -4.41 19.22 -3.70
C LYS A 290 -4.21 18.30 -2.49
N ILE A 291 -3.24 17.38 -2.61
CA ILE A 291 -2.60 16.75 -1.46
C ILE A 291 -1.27 17.45 -1.21
N ARG A 292 -1.10 17.96 0.02
CA ARG A 292 0.11 18.66 0.46
C ARG A 292 0.88 17.77 1.44
N ARG A 293 2.20 17.88 1.46
CA ARG A 293 3.09 17.28 2.46
C ARG A 293 3.60 18.39 3.37
N VAL A 294 3.53 18.19 4.68
CA VAL A 294 4.11 19.08 5.69
C VAL A 294 5.20 18.33 6.44
N GLU A 295 6.42 18.82 6.42
CA GLU A 295 7.50 18.29 7.26
C GLU A 295 7.29 18.73 8.71
N VAL A 296 7.22 17.78 9.64
CA VAL A 296 6.88 18.04 11.05
C VAL A 296 7.96 18.85 11.76
N ALA A 297 9.24 18.62 11.43
CA ALA A 297 10.36 19.27 12.10
C ALA A 297 10.52 20.75 11.72
N THR A 298 10.21 21.11 10.48
CA THR A 298 10.50 22.43 9.91
C THR A 298 9.23 23.25 9.63
N GLY A 299 8.07 22.59 9.49
CA GLY A 299 6.86 23.21 8.97
C GLY A 299 6.92 23.48 7.46
N ALA A 300 7.86 22.88 6.71
CA ALA A 300 7.95 23.01 5.27
C ALA A 300 6.78 22.31 4.57
N VAL A 301 6.08 23.03 3.70
CA VAL A 301 4.92 22.57 2.94
C VAL A 301 5.28 22.46 1.47
N THR A 302 5.02 21.29 0.88
CA THR A 302 5.14 21.04 -0.56
C THR A 302 3.87 20.42 -1.13
N THR A 303 3.59 20.65 -2.40
CA THR A 303 2.50 19.98 -3.12
C THR A 303 2.94 18.61 -3.63
N LEU A 304 2.18 17.55 -3.31
CA LEU A 304 2.46 16.19 -3.79
C LEU A 304 1.67 15.83 -5.04
N ALA A 305 0.39 16.21 -5.09
CA ALA A 305 -0.49 15.90 -6.21
C ALA A 305 -1.69 16.86 -6.26
N GLY A 306 -2.26 17.03 -7.45
CA GLY A 306 -3.43 17.86 -7.71
C GLY A 306 -3.10 19.14 -8.47
N SER A 307 -3.78 19.36 -9.59
CA SER A 307 -3.58 20.55 -10.44
C SER A 307 -4.08 21.88 -9.84
N GLY A 308 -4.99 21.82 -8.87
CA GLY A 308 -5.74 22.99 -8.37
C GLY A 308 -6.59 23.74 -9.40
N ARG A 309 -6.70 23.23 -10.63
CA ARG A 309 -7.56 23.80 -11.67
C ARG A 309 -8.99 23.33 -11.42
N ARG A 310 -9.87 24.23 -10.97
CA ARG A 310 -11.32 24.00 -10.90
C ARG A 310 -11.93 23.84 -12.30
N GLN A 311 -11.65 22.74 -12.99
CA GLN A 311 -12.36 22.41 -14.21
C GLN A 311 -13.66 21.70 -13.83
N ARG A 312 -14.74 22.48 -13.69
CA ARG A 312 -16.11 22.00 -13.42
C ARG A 312 -16.63 20.95 -14.42
N ARG A 313 -15.88 20.63 -15.48
CA ARG A 313 -16.34 19.83 -16.63
C ARG A 313 -15.58 18.52 -16.83
N LEU A 314 -14.44 18.30 -16.19
CA LEU A 314 -13.74 17.01 -16.19
C LEU A 314 -13.81 16.39 -14.79
N GLY A 315 -13.99 15.07 -14.74
CA GLY A 315 -13.99 14.32 -13.49
C GLY A 315 -12.59 14.25 -12.88
N SER A 316 -12.39 13.35 -11.93
CA SER A 316 -11.08 13.07 -11.39
C SER A 316 -10.19 12.38 -12.43
N VAL A 317 -8.92 12.78 -12.55
CA VAL A 317 -7.95 12.27 -13.54
C VAL A 317 -6.79 11.61 -12.79
N ASP A 318 -6.52 10.34 -13.09
CA ASP A 318 -5.34 9.61 -12.60
C ASP A 318 -4.12 10.09 -13.38
N ASP A 319 -3.09 10.55 -12.67
CA ASP A 319 -1.80 10.94 -13.25
C ASP A 319 -0.78 11.15 -12.12
N VAL A 320 0.36 11.75 -12.40
CA VAL A 320 1.40 12.09 -11.42
C VAL A 320 1.40 13.58 -11.13
N GLY A 321 1.56 13.94 -9.85
CA GLY A 321 1.82 15.33 -9.46
C GLY A 321 0.66 16.28 -9.80
N ASP A 322 0.99 17.39 -10.44
CA ASP A 322 0.05 18.46 -10.83
C ASP A 322 -0.78 18.12 -12.07
N GLU A 323 -0.44 17.08 -12.83
CA GLU A 323 -1.31 16.57 -13.91
C GLU A 323 -2.50 15.78 -13.36
N ALA A 324 -2.39 15.23 -12.15
CA ALA A 324 -3.47 14.54 -11.48
C ALA A 324 -4.59 15.53 -11.08
N GLN A 325 -5.84 15.12 -11.26
CA GLN A 325 -7.00 15.92 -10.86
C GLN A 325 -7.76 15.21 -9.74
N LEU A 326 -7.73 15.82 -8.57
CA LEU A 326 -8.52 15.43 -7.40
C LEU A 326 -9.77 16.31 -7.33
N ARG A 327 -10.80 15.82 -6.64
CA ARG A 327 -12.04 16.57 -6.46
C ARG A 327 -12.45 16.56 -5.01
N LEU A 328 -12.36 17.72 -4.36
CA LEU A 328 -12.70 17.91 -2.95
C LEU A 328 -12.16 16.75 -2.07
N PRO A 329 -10.82 16.57 -2.01
CA PRO A 329 -10.21 15.54 -1.18
C PRO A 329 -10.57 15.81 0.29
N ARG A 330 -11.14 14.82 0.98
CA ARG A 330 -11.65 14.97 2.36
C ARG A 330 -10.91 14.13 3.36
N GLY A 331 -11.17 12.82 3.42
CA GLY A 331 -10.53 11.93 4.40
C GLY A 331 -9.21 11.40 3.88
N LEU A 332 -8.19 11.34 4.74
CA LEU A 332 -6.89 10.75 4.45
C LEU A 332 -6.57 9.61 5.42
N ALA A 333 -5.97 8.54 4.92
CA ALA A 333 -5.34 7.50 5.75
C ALA A 333 -4.10 6.96 5.05
N ILE A 334 -3.04 6.73 5.81
CA ILE A 334 -1.82 6.11 5.29
C ILE A 334 -1.90 4.58 5.35
N SER A 335 -1.27 3.90 4.40
CA SER A 335 -1.15 2.45 4.38
C SER A 335 -0.25 1.93 5.48
N ALA A 336 -0.48 0.67 5.85
CA ALA A 336 0.32 -0.03 6.85
C ALA A 336 1.82 -0.09 6.50
N ASP A 337 2.18 -0.01 5.21
CA ASP A 337 3.56 0.05 4.72
C ASP A 337 4.10 1.49 4.57
N GLY A 338 3.26 2.51 4.83
CA GLY A 338 3.63 3.92 4.72
C GLY A 338 3.77 4.45 3.29
N SER A 339 3.55 3.62 2.27
CA SER A 339 3.88 3.98 0.88
C SER A 339 2.78 4.78 0.17
N THR A 340 1.54 4.67 0.63
CA THR A 340 0.35 5.18 -0.06
C THR A 340 -0.59 5.86 0.92
N VAL A 341 -1.11 7.02 0.54
CA VAL A 341 -2.23 7.68 1.22
C VAL A 341 -3.50 7.42 0.43
N LEU A 342 -4.52 6.89 1.09
CA LEU A 342 -5.86 6.88 0.53
C LEU A 342 -6.54 8.22 0.76
N VAL A 343 -7.24 8.68 -0.27
CA VAL A 343 -7.96 9.93 -0.31
C VAL A 343 -9.42 9.65 -0.65
N CYS A 344 -10.30 9.93 0.30
CA CYS A 344 -11.74 9.95 0.07
C CYS A 344 -12.13 11.27 -0.60
N SER A 345 -12.83 11.19 -1.73
CA SER A 345 -13.26 12.37 -2.51
C SER A 345 -14.77 12.51 -2.56
N GLN A 346 -15.28 13.74 -2.64
CA GLN A 346 -16.71 13.94 -2.86
C GLN A 346 -17.10 13.49 -4.27
N ASN A 347 -17.91 12.44 -4.37
CA ASN A 347 -18.44 11.90 -5.64
C ASN A 347 -17.33 11.40 -6.61
N GLY A 348 -16.14 11.06 -6.11
CA GLY A 348 -14.95 10.76 -6.92
C GLY A 348 -14.30 9.40 -6.64
N GLY A 349 -14.96 8.52 -5.87
CA GLY A 349 -14.38 7.24 -5.46
C GLY A 349 -13.21 7.38 -4.48
N ILE A 350 -12.47 6.29 -4.32
CA ILE A 350 -11.27 6.21 -3.47
C ILE A 350 -10.04 6.41 -4.35
N ARG A 351 -9.21 7.38 -4.01
CA ARG A 351 -7.96 7.67 -4.71
C ARG A 351 -6.79 7.22 -3.86
N GLN A 352 -5.73 6.76 -4.50
CA GLN A 352 -4.48 6.35 -3.88
C GLN A 352 -3.38 7.28 -4.36
N VAL A 353 -2.74 8.00 -3.44
CA VAL A 353 -1.61 8.88 -3.74
C VAL A 353 -0.35 8.24 -3.17
N ARG A 354 0.63 7.99 -4.03
CA ARG A 354 1.91 7.45 -3.61
C ARG A 354 2.74 8.54 -2.92
N VAL A 355 3.15 8.28 -1.69
CA VAL A 355 3.87 9.26 -0.85
C VAL A 355 5.29 8.86 -0.52
N ALA A 356 5.61 7.58 -0.66
CA ALA A 356 6.96 7.07 -0.67
C ALA A 356 7.12 6.09 -1.84
N ALA A 357 8.36 5.92 -2.31
CA ALA A 357 8.68 4.71 -3.06
C ALA A 357 8.19 3.52 -2.22
N PRO A 358 7.62 2.47 -2.83
CA PRO A 358 7.35 1.27 -2.05
C PRO A 358 8.67 0.92 -1.36
N PRO A 359 8.67 0.56 -0.07
CA PRO A 359 9.90 0.05 0.52
C PRO A 359 10.44 -0.97 -0.47
N PRO A 360 11.75 -0.95 -0.79
CA PRO A 360 12.32 -1.97 -1.65
C PRO A 360 11.76 -3.29 -1.12
N PRO A 361 11.20 -4.18 -1.99
CA PRO A 361 10.69 -5.47 -1.53
C PRO A 361 11.73 -5.99 -0.58
N PRO A 362 11.33 -6.31 0.68
CA PRO A 362 12.22 -6.32 1.85
C PRO A 362 13.54 -6.80 1.35
N SER A 363 14.55 -5.91 1.36
CA SER A 363 15.82 -6.33 0.82
C SER A 363 16.10 -7.62 1.57
N PHE A 364 16.20 -8.72 0.83
CA PHE A 364 16.88 -9.87 1.34
C PHE A 364 18.33 -9.38 1.41
N ALA A 365 18.65 -8.46 2.33
CA ALA A 365 19.81 -8.65 3.16
C ALA A 365 19.60 -10.08 3.64
N PRO A 366 20.34 -11.05 3.09
CA PRO A 366 20.13 -12.42 3.49
C PRO A 366 20.27 -12.40 5.00
N LEU A 367 19.20 -12.73 5.72
CA LEU A 367 19.39 -13.44 6.96
C LEU A 367 20.17 -14.66 6.50
N VAL A 368 21.49 -14.60 6.68
CA VAL A 368 22.37 -15.75 6.53
C VAL A 368 22.07 -16.63 7.73
N VAL A 369 20.84 -17.15 7.80
CA VAL A 369 20.66 -18.51 8.25
C VAL A 369 20.92 -19.29 6.96
N PRO A 370 22.12 -19.86 6.77
CA PRO A 370 22.37 -20.67 5.59
C PRO A 370 21.26 -21.74 5.51
N PRO A 371 20.68 -21.99 4.32
CA PRO A 371 19.72 -23.08 4.17
C PRO A 371 20.36 -24.35 4.74
N SER A 372 19.64 -25.06 5.60
CA SER A 372 20.19 -26.27 6.21
C SER A 372 20.56 -27.26 5.11
N THR A 373 21.79 -27.77 5.14
CA THR A 373 22.21 -28.85 4.23
C THR A 373 21.49 -30.14 4.59
N PHE A 374 21.44 -31.09 3.66
CA PHE A 374 20.85 -32.41 3.92
C PHE A 374 21.50 -33.06 5.15
N SER A 375 22.83 -32.89 5.29
CA SER A 375 23.57 -33.30 6.47
C SER A 375 23.13 -32.60 7.76
N ALA A 376 22.81 -31.30 7.72
CA ALA A 376 22.32 -30.56 8.87
C ALA A 376 20.88 -30.95 9.26
N ASP A 377 20.02 -31.22 8.28
CA ASP A 377 18.65 -31.69 8.54
C ASP A 377 18.64 -33.13 9.04
N MET A 378 19.48 -34.00 8.49
CA MET A 378 19.65 -35.36 8.99
C MET A 378 20.24 -35.37 10.42
N GLY A 379 21.17 -34.47 10.72
CA GLY A 379 21.74 -34.32 12.06
C GLY A 379 20.70 -33.96 13.13
N LYS A 380 19.67 -33.20 12.79
CA LYS A 380 18.53 -32.89 13.69
C LYS A 380 17.65 -34.11 14.00
N MET A 381 17.73 -35.14 13.16
CA MET A 381 16.93 -36.36 13.26
C MET A 381 17.73 -37.56 13.77
N TRP A 382 18.99 -37.36 14.14
CA TRP A 382 19.86 -38.41 14.63
C TRP A 382 19.34 -38.98 15.96
N GLY A 383 18.99 -40.27 15.99
CA GLY A 383 18.42 -40.94 17.15
C GLY A 383 16.89 -40.86 17.27
N ASP A 384 16.19 -40.38 16.23
CA ASP A 384 14.72 -40.42 16.18
C ASP A 384 14.22 -41.81 15.72
N ASP A 385 13.89 -42.68 16.69
CA ASP A 385 13.32 -44.02 16.47
C ASP A 385 11.92 -43.99 15.80
N ALA A 386 11.32 -42.81 15.63
CA ALA A 386 10.06 -42.67 14.92
C ALA A 386 10.22 -42.76 13.38
N LEU A 387 11.44 -42.58 12.85
CA LEU A 387 11.69 -42.61 11.40
C LEU A 387 11.52 -44.00 10.79
N PRO A 388 10.88 -44.12 9.61
CA PRO A 388 10.72 -45.38 8.91
C PRO A 388 12.08 -45.88 8.37
N GLN A 389 12.37 -47.15 8.61
CA GLN A 389 13.56 -47.83 8.09
C GLN A 389 13.27 -48.49 6.74
N GLY A 390 14.34 -48.80 6.00
CA GLY A 390 14.28 -49.51 4.73
C GLY A 390 14.16 -48.63 3.49
N LEU A 391 14.06 -49.29 2.34
CA LEU A 391 14.05 -48.67 1.02
C LEU A 391 12.63 -48.59 0.43
N VAL A 392 12.43 -47.65 -0.48
CA VAL A 392 11.25 -47.51 -1.33
C VAL A 392 11.68 -47.45 -2.79
N THR A 393 10.90 -48.10 -3.65
CA THR A 393 11.00 -48.01 -5.11
C THR A 393 9.79 -47.25 -5.63
N PHE A 394 10.00 -46.24 -6.46
CA PHE A 394 8.91 -45.52 -7.12
C PHE A 394 8.73 -45.99 -8.56
N LEU A 395 7.51 -46.33 -8.95
CA LEU A 395 7.12 -46.59 -10.34
C LEU A 395 6.56 -45.28 -10.90
N VAL A 396 7.21 -44.65 -11.87
CA VAL A 396 6.91 -43.30 -12.34
C VAL A 396 6.35 -43.33 -13.75
N GLY A 397 5.23 -42.63 -13.95
CA GLY A 397 4.58 -42.52 -15.25
C GLY A 397 3.83 -43.79 -15.66
N ASP A 398 3.28 -43.76 -16.88
CA ASP A 398 2.43 -44.83 -17.42
C ASP A 398 3.24 -46.05 -17.90
N ASP A 399 4.53 -45.87 -18.16
CA ASP A 399 5.47 -46.92 -18.58
C ASP A 399 6.15 -47.66 -17.39
N GLU A 400 5.73 -47.36 -16.15
CA GLU A 400 6.24 -47.95 -14.90
C GLU A 400 7.78 -47.89 -14.72
N GLU A 401 8.42 -46.81 -15.20
CA GLU A 401 9.87 -46.63 -15.04
C GLU A 401 10.25 -46.45 -13.56
N ARG A 402 11.42 -46.95 -13.15
CA ARG A 402 11.72 -47.16 -11.72
C ARG A 402 12.76 -46.19 -11.16
N VAL A 403 12.44 -45.53 -10.05
CA VAL A 403 13.42 -44.91 -9.15
C VAL A 403 13.63 -45.84 -7.95
N GLU A 404 14.67 -46.66 -8.02
CA GLU A 404 14.93 -47.72 -7.05
C GLU A 404 15.81 -47.25 -5.87
N HIS A 405 15.79 -48.02 -4.78
CA HIS A 405 16.70 -47.91 -3.65
C HIS A 405 16.73 -46.55 -2.94
N VAL A 406 15.60 -45.85 -2.88
CA VAL A 406 15.50 -44.58 -2.15
C VAL A 406 15.27 -44.84 -0.66
N THR A 407 16.04 -44.17 0.20
CA THR A 407 15.92 -44.37 1.65
C THR A 407 14.69 -43.62 2.19
N LYS A 408 13.76 -44.33 2.87
CA LYS A 408 12.53 -43.72 3.42
C LYS A 408 12.84 -42.62 4.44
N ALA A 409 13.77 -42.89 5.37
CA ALA A 409 14.18 -41.93 6.39
C ALA A 409 14.65 -40.60 5.77
N ALA A 410 15.47 -40.66 4.73
CA ALA A 410 16.01 -39.47 4.06
C ALA A 410 14.91 -38.61 3.40
N LEU A 411 13.88 -39.22 2.82
CA LEU A 411 12.72 -38.50 2.28
C LEU A 411 11.91 -37.82 3.39
N CYS A 412 11.70 -38.48 4.54
CA CYS A 412 10.95 -37.95 5.68
C CYS A 412 11.61 -36.75 6.37
N VAL A 413 12.93 -36.58 6.21
CA VAL A 413 13.66 -35.42 6.73
C VAL A 413 13.13 -34.14 6.10
N ARG A 414 12.78 -34.18 4.80
CA ARG A 414 12.49 -32.99 3.98
C ARG A 414 11.11 -32.94 3.36
N SER A 415 10.30 -33.97 3.57
CA SER A 415 8.91 -34.03 3.13
C SER A 415 8.00 -34.52 4.25
N VAL A 416 7.08 -33.65 4.66
CA VAL A 416 6.01 -33.97 5.61
C VAL A 416 5.05 -35.00 5.00
N PHE A 417 4.88 -34.95 3.67
CA PHE A 417 4.08 -35.91 2.93
C PHE A 417 4.65 -37.33 3.04
N PHE A 418 5.95 -37.52 2.76
CA PHE A 418 6.59 -38.83 2.88
C PHE A 418 6.65 -39.32 4.34
N ARG A 419 6.85 -38.41 5.30
CA ARG A 419 6.74 -38.73 6.74
C ARG A 419 5.36 -39.29 7.08
N THR A 420 4.30 -38.67 6.57
CA THR A 420 2.93 -39.13 6.80
C THR A 420 2.65 -40.45 6.09
N MET A 421 3.03 -40.56 4.81
CA MET A 421 2.85 -41.76 3.99
C MET A 421 3.54 -42.99 4.58
N PHE A 422 4.79 -42.86 5.01
CA PHE A 422 5.52 -44.00 5.59
C PHE A 422 5.17 -44.24 7.06
N GLY A 423 4.67 -43.24 7.78
CA GLY A 423 4.20 -43.37 9.16
C GLY A 423 2.90 -44.16 9.31
N ILE A 424 1.99 -44.10 8.31
CA ILE A 424 0.68 -44.76 8.34
C ILE A 424 0.68 -45.91 7.31
N GLY A 425 0.92 -47.15 7.76
CA GLY A 425 0.70 -48.37 6.95
C GLY A 425 1.88 -48.89 6.12
N MET A 426 3.01 -48.18 6.05
CA MET A 426 4.22 -48.61 5.31
C MET A 426 5.51 -48.65 6.16
N LYS A 427 5.40 -48.41 7.48
CA LYS A 427 6.53 -48.30 8.41
C LYS A 427 7.35 -49.58 8.53
N GLU A 428 6.69 -50.74 8.50
CA GLU A 428 7.29 -52.07 8.73
C GLU A 428 7.47 -52.90 7.44
N ARG A 429 7.14 -52.36 6.26
CA ARG A 429 7.31 -53.08 4.98
C ARG A 429 8.73 -52.86 4.44
N ASP A 430 9.55 -53.90 4.43
CA ASP A 430 10.82 -53.89 3.70
C ASP A 430 10.54 -53.88 2.19
N ALA A 431 11.08 -52.88 1.48
CA ALA A 431 10.85 -52.60 0.05
C ALA A 431 9.39 -52.29 -0.30
N ALA A 432 8.95 -51.06 -0.01
CA ALA A 432 7.66 -50.55 -0.49
C ALA A 432 7.76 -50.11 -1.96
N GLU A 433 6.77 -50.46 -2.78
CA GLU A 433 6.61 -49.90 -4.12
C GLU A 433 5.51 -48.84 -4.10
N VAL A 434 5.78 -47.67 -4.68
CA VAL A 434 4.85 -46.54 -4.74
C VAL A 434 4.73 -46.04 -6.17
N THR A 435 3.54 -46.14 -6.75
CA THR A 435 3.28 -45.60 -8.09
C THR A 435 3.08 -44.08 -8.03
N VAL A 436 3.75 -43.36 -8.93
CA VAL A 436 3.71 -41.91 -9.07
C VAL A 436 3.18 -41.58 -10.46
N LEU A 437 1.92 -41.14 -10.49
CA LEU A 437 1.23 -40.74 -11.70
C LEU A 437 1.40 -39.23 -11.95
N GLU A 438 1.16 -38.81 -13.19
CA GLU A 438 1.12 -37.41 -13.64
C GLU A 438 2.50 -36.70 -13.64
N THR A 439 3.59 -37.43 -13.85
CA THR A 439 4.93 -36.85 -14.04
C THR A 439 5.83 -37.82 -14.81
N ASP A 440 6.89 -37.31 -15.41
CA ASP A 440 7.92 -38.11 -16.06
C ASP A 440 9.04 -38.52 -15.08
N LEU A 441 9.79 -39.57 -15.46
CA LEU A 441 10.88 -40.11 -14.65
C LEU A 441 11.96 -39.06 -14.35
N ALA A 442 12.30 -38.20 -15.31
CA ALA A 442 13.38 -37.23 -15.14
C ALA A 442 13.02 -36.14 -14.12
N SER A 443 11.79 -35.61 -14.19
CA SER A 443 11.27 -34.62 -13.23
C SER A 443 11.15 -35.20 -11.82
N PHE A 444 10.66 -36.44 -11.68
CA PHE A 444 10.57 -37.07 -10.36
C PHE A 444 11.94 -37.46 -9.79
N THR A 445 12.87 -37.93 -10.64
CA THR A 445 14.27 -38.21 -10.24
C THR A 445 14.97 -36.95 -9.76
N ALA A 446 14.74 -35.81 -10.41
CA ALA A 446 15.27 -34.51 -9.97
C ALA A 446 14.75 -34.11 -8.58
N LEU A 447 13.47 -34.37 -8.28
CA LEU A 447 12.89 -34.15 -6.94
C LEU A 447 13.57 -35.02 -5.89
N VAL A 448 13.68 -36.32 -6.16
CA VAL A 448 14.30 -37.27 -5.23
C VAL A 448 15.77 -36.90 -5.00
N ARG A 449 16.53 -36.60 -6.06
CA ARG A 449 17.93 -36.16 -5.94
C ARG A 449 18.03 -34.90 -5.09
N TYR A 450 17.19 -33.90 -5.32
CA TYR A 450 17.19 -32.67 -4.52
C TYR A 450 16.94 -32.95 -3.04
N LEU A 451 15.95 -33.79 -2.72
CA LEU A 451 15.62 -34.17 -1.35
C LEU A 451 16.81 -34.87 -0.65
N LEU A 452 17.64 -35.60 -1.40
CA LEU A 452 18.76 -36.36 -0.86
C LEU A 452 20.11 -35.60 -0.86
N THR A 453 20.29 -34.57 -1.70
CA THR A 453 21.63 -33.99 -1.94
C THR A 453 21.69 -32.47 -1.97
N ASP A 454 20.58 -31.74 -1.84
CA ASP A 454 20.48 -30.28 -2.07
C ASP A 454 20.74 -29.80 -3.51
N GLN A 455 21.03 -30.71 -4.44
CA GLN A 455 21.37 -30.35 -5.81
C GLN A 455 20.11 -30.29 -6.68
N LEU A 456 19.88 -29.10 -7.25
CA LEU A 456 18.90 -28.93 -8.32
C LEU A 456 19.56 -29.32 -9.63
N ASP A 457 19.26 -30.54 -10.09
CA ASP A 457 19.71 -31.05 -11.37
C ASP A 457 18.53 -31.08 -12.35
N LEU A 458 18.61 -30.25 -13.39
CA LEU A 458 17.58 -30.15 -14.42
C LEU A 458 17.94 -30.94 -15.68
N GLY A 459 19.01 -31.76 -15.67
CA GLY A 459 19.48 -32.55 -16.81
C GLY A 459 20.09 -31.73 -17.94
N GLU A 460 20.52 -32.38 -19.02
CA GLU A 460 21.07 -31.75 -20.22
C GLU A 460 20.06 -31.80 -21.39
N GLY A 461 19.87 -30.67 -22.07
CA GLY A 461 18.95 -30.53 -23.21
C GLY A 461 18.35 -29.12 -23.30
N GLU A 462 18.71 -28.36 -24.34
CA GLU A 462 18.20 -27.01 -24.57
C GLU A 462 16.66 -27.02 -24.68
N GLY A 463 15.98 -26.28 -23.80
CA GLY A 463 14.51 -26.15 -23.78
C GLY A 463 13.75 -27.15 -22.91
N GLU A 464 14.32 -28.29 -22.51
CA GLU A 464 13.67 -29.25 -21.60
C GLU A 464 13.83 -28.85 -20.12
N GLN A 465 14.94 -28.21 -19.77
CA GLN A 465 15.27 -27.82 -18.39
C GLN A 465 14.23 -26.87 -17.77
N ALA A 466 13.70 -25.94 -18.57
CA ALA A 466 12.73 -24.97 -18.11
C ALA A 466 11.35 -25.60 -17.83
N ARG A 467 10.95 -26.57 -18.66
CA ARG A 467 9.77 -27.40 -18.42
C ARG A 467 9.95 -28.29 -17.17
N ARG A 468 11.12 -28.93 -17.05
CA ARG A 468 11.48 -29.73 -15.88
C ARG A 468 11.49 -28.90 -14.59
N ALA A 469 11.90 -27.63 -14.64
CA ALA A 469 11.83 -26.72 -13.50
C ALA A 469 10.39 -26.37 -13.08
N LEU A 470 9.45 -26.31 -14.04
CA LEU A 470 8.02 -26.13 -13.75
C LEU A 470 7.40 -27.38 -13.15
N ASP A 471 7.67 -28.55 -13.73
CA ASP A 471 7.17 -29.84 -13.25
C ASP A 471 7.73 -30.14 -11.85
N LEU A 472 9.02 -29.87 -11.62
CA LEU A 472 9.65 -30.00 -10.31
C LEU A 472 9.03 -29.09 -9.25
N ARG A 473 8.60 -27.88 -9.64
CA ARG A 473 7.88 -26.98 -8.73
C ARG A 473 6.53 -27.56 -8.33
N GLN A 474 5.79 -28.14 -9.28
CA GLN A 474 4.50 -28.80 -8.99
C GLN A 474 4.70 -30.00 -8.08
N LEU A 475 5.70 -30.83 -8.36
CA LEU A 475 6.07 -31.98 -7.54
C LEU A 475 6.48 -31.56 -6.13
N ALA A 476 7.29 -30.52 -5.98
CA ALA A 476 7.73 -30.01 -4.69
C ALA A 476 6.54 -29.55 -3.81
N GLN A 477 5.52 -28.95 -4.43
CA GLN A 477 4.27 -28.59 -3.76
C GLN A 477 3.43 -29.84 -3.41
N LYS A 478 3.22 -30.74 -4.38
CA LYS A 478 2.45 -32.00 -4.21
C LYS A 478 3.02 -32.84 -3.07
N TYR A 479 4.33 -33.01 -3.03
CA TYR A 479 5.05 -33.81 -2.04
C TYR A 479 5.52 -32.99 -0.83
N GLN A 480 5.07 -31.74 -0.67
CA GLN A 480 5.37 -30.90 0.50
C GLN A 480 6.87 -30.87 0.86
N ALA A 481 7.71 -30.76 -0.17
CA ALA A 481 9.15 -30.71 -0.08
C ALA A 481 9.60 -29.32 0.42
N ALA A 482 9.39 -29.02 1.71
CA ALA A 482 10.03 -27.96 2.54
C ALA A 482 9.14 -27.43 3.70
N HIS A 483 8.58 -28.29 4.55
CA HIS A 483 7.72 -27.82 5.66
C HIS A 483 8.24 -28.03 7.08
N THR A 484 9.49 -28.43 7.28
CA THR A 484 10.07 -28.56 8.64
C THR A 484 11.16 -27.53 8.98
N THR A 485 11.73 -26.80 8.01
CA THR A 485 12.76 -25.75 8.25
C THR A 485 12.55 -24.43 7.51
N GLY A 486 11.38 -24.20 6.91
CA GLY A 486 10.88 -22.85 6.61
C GLY A 486 11.34 -22.14 5.34
N ASP A 487 12.29 -22.64 4.55
CA ASP A 487 12.96 -21.75 3.58
C ASP A 487 12.65 -21.94 2.08
N GLY A 488 11.72 -22.83 1.69
CA GLY A 488 11.17 -22.88 0.32
C GLY A 488 12.19 -22.93 -0.83
N ARG A 489 13.43 -23.37 -0.56
CA ARG A 489 14.62 -23.18 -1.40
C ARG A 489 14.44 -23.76 -2.81
N LEU A 490 13.85 -24.95 -2.93
CA LEU A 490 13.55 -25.57 -4.22
C LEU A 490 12.59 -24.72 -5.04
N LEU A 491 11.49 -24.26 -4.41
CA LEU A 491 10.49 -23.42 -5.07
C LEU A 491 11.09 -22.07 -5.50
N ALA A 492 11.99 -21.50 -4.70
CA ALA A 492 12.70 -20.27 -5.02
C ALA A 492 13.71 -20.47 -6.17
N GLN A 493 14.46 -21.56 -6.18
CA GLN A 493 15.40 -21.91 -7.24
C GLN A 493 14.67 -22.18 -8.56
N CYS A 494 13.60 -22.98 -8.54
CA CYS A 494 12.74 -23.22 -9.72
C CYS A 494 12.12 -21.91 -10.23
N ARG A 495 11.62 -21.05 -9.33
CA ARG A 495 11.02 -19.76 -9.72
C ARG A 495 12.04 -18.84 -10.40
N ARG A 496 13.27 -18.78 -9.87
CA ARG A 496 14.36 -17.99 -10.45
C ARG A 496 14.76 -18.53 -11.82
N TYR A 497 14.97 -19.84 -11.93
CA TYR A 497 15.32 -20.50 -13.18
C TYR A 497 14.29 -20.25 -14.29
N VAL A 498 12.99 -20.41 -13.97
CA VAL A 498 11.88 -20.15 -14.91
C VAL A 498 11.82 -18.68 -15.33
N ALA A 499 12.14 -17.74 -14.42
CA ALA A 499 12.19 -16.33 -14.75
C ALA A 499 13.35 -16.00 -15.70
N ASP A 500 14.52 -16.60 -15.46
CA ASP A 500 15.73 -16.37 -16.24
C ASP A 500 15.64 -17.02 -17.65
N HIS A 501 14.88 -18.11 -17.80
CA HIS A 501 14.73 -18.88 -19.05
C HIS A 501 13.32 -18.75 -19.67
N ALA A 502 12.62 -17.63 -19.41
CA ALA A 502 11.23 -17.45 -19.81
C ALA A 502 10.95 -17.58 -21.33
N ALA A 503 11.95 -17.34 -22.19
CA ALA A 503 11.82 -17.51 -23.64
C ALA A 503 11.71 -19.00 -24.04
N GLU A 504 12.45 -19.88 -23.38
CA GLU A 504 12.42 -21.34 -23.59
C GLU A 504 11.12 -21.96 -23.07
N VAL A 505 10.61 -21.44 -21.95
CA VAL A 505 9.30 -21.83 -21.40
C VAL A 505 8.16 -21.55 -22.39
N ARG A 506 8.27 -20.46 -23.18
CA ARG A 506 7.29 -20.17 -24.24
C ARG A 506 7.41 -21.10 -25.43
N ALA A 507 8.64 -21.41 -25.85
CA ALA A 507 8.90 -22.31 -26.99
C ALA A 507 8.46 -23.76 -26.70
N SER A 508 8.50 -24.20 -25.45
CA SER A 508 8.14 -25.56 -25.01
C SER A 508 6.64 -25.76 -24.71
N GLY A 509 5.80 -24.73 -24.86
CA GLY A 509 4.35 -24.79 -24.57
C GLY A 509 3.97 -24.63 -23.09
N GLY A 510 4.92 -24.33 -22.19
CA GLY A 510 4.69 -24.20 -20.74
C GLY A 510 3.81 -23.03 -20.31
N VAL A 511 3.44 -22.14 -21.24
CA VAL A 511 2.56 -20.97 -21.00
C VAL A 511 1.13 -21.40 -20.67
N GLU A 512 0.64 -22.51 -21.23
CA GLU A 512 -0.70 -23.01 -20.89
C GLU A 512 -0.77 -23.63 -19.49
N GLN A 513 0.29 -24.33 -19.06
CA GLN A 513 0.42 -24.80 -17.67
C GLN A 513 0.45 -23.61 -16.69
N LEU A 514 1.18 -22.53 -17.01
CA LEU A 514 1.20 -21.30 -16.21
C LEU A 514 -0.18 -20.61 -16.13
N ARG A 515 -0.96 -20.62 -17.22
CA ARG A 515 -2.34 -20.08 -17.24
C ARG A 515 -3.31 -20.90 -16.37
N ASN A 516 -3.18 -22.23 -16.36
CA ASN A 516 -4.03 -23.11 -15.55
C ASN A 516 -3.69 -23.06 -14.05
N MET A 517 -2.51 -22.58 -13.67
CA MET A 517 -2.04 -22.50 -12.28
C MET A 517 -2.64 -21.33 -11.47
N GLY A 518 -3.55 -20.51 -12.02
CA GLY A 518 -4.23 -19.43 -11.28
C GLY A 518 -3.30 -18.32 -10.76
N VAL A 519 -2.00 -18.40 -11.03
CA VAL A 519 -1.00 -17.38 -10.73
C VAL A 519 -0.83 -16.57 -12.01
N ALA A 520 -1.47 -15.40 -12.04
CA ALA A 520 -1.44 -14.39 -13.10
C ALA A 520 -2.42 -14.58 -14.29
N LYS A 521 -3.72 -14.41 -14.02
CA LYS A 521 -4.51 -13.57 -14.93
C LYS A 521 -4.12 -12.10 -14.67
N GLY A 522 -3.40 -11.50 -15.62
CA GLY A 522 -3.35 -10.04 -15.81
C GLY A 522 -2.01 -9.32 -15.62
N LEU A 523 -0.89 -9.99 -15.30
CA LEU A 523 0.39 -9.27 -15.17
C LEU A 523 1.57 -9.95 -15.86
N LEU A 524 1.69 -11.28 -15.77
CA LEU A 524 2.80 -11.98 -16.41
C LEU A 524 2.54 -12.22 -17.90
N GLY A 525 1.33 -12.63 -18.29
CA GLY A 525 0.98 -12.80 -19.72
C GLY A 525 1.14 -11.49 -20.51
N ASP A 526 0.57 -10.41 -19.98
CA ASP A 526 0.58 -9.10 -20.66
C ASP A 526 1.98 -8.50 -20.76
N ALA A 527 2.82 -8.69 -19.72
CA ALA A 527 4.23 -8.29 -19.77
C ALA A 527 5.04 -9.13 -20.76
N LEU A 528 4.71 -10.41 -20.89
CA LEU A 528 5.39 -11.32 -21.81
C LEU A 528 5.01 -11.03 -23.27
N ASP A 529 3.76 -10.67 -23.56
CA ASP A 529 3.29 -10.27 -24.90
C ASP A 529 3.87 -8.92 -25.34
N GLN A 530 3.97 -7.94 -24.44
CA GLN A 530 4.61 -6.64 -24.72
C GLN A 530 6.10 -6.76 -25.04
N VAL A 531 6.82 -7.67 -24.39
CA VAL A 531 8.24 -7.94 -24.70
C VAL A 531 8.41 -8.55 -26.09
N ALA A 532 7.44 -9.32 -26.58
CA ALA A 532 7.49 -9.91 -27.91
C ALA A 532 7.26 -8.86 -29.02
N GLU A 533 6.31 -7.94 -28.83
CA GLU A 533 6.10 -6.80 -29.74
C GLU A 533 7.33 -5.89 -29.81
N LEU A 534 7.95 -5.60 -28.66
CA LEU A 534 9.15 -4.76 -28.60
C LEU A 534 10.35 -5.40 -29.31
N ARG A 535 10.55 -6.72 -29.17
CA ARG A 535 11.63 -7.42 -29.89
C ARG A 535 11.38 -7.47 -31.40
N GLY A 536 10.14 -7.62 -31.83
CA GLY A 536 9.77 -7.54 -33.25
C GLY A 536 10.04 -6.15 -33.84
N ALA A 537 9.74 -5.09 -33.08
CA ALA A 537 10.00 -3.71 -33.50
C ALA A 537 11.50 -3.39 -33.57
N VAL A 538 12.31 -3.90 -32.63
CA VAL A 538 13.78 -3.73 -32.65
C VAL A 538 14.41 -4.47 -33.83
N ALA A 539 14.01 -5.71 -34.10
CA ALA A 539 14.53 -6.46 -35.25
C ALA A 539 14.18 -5.80 -36.59
N ALA A 540 12.99 -5.20 -36.71
CA ALA A 540 12.60 -4.43 -37.89
C ALA A 540 13.45 -3.14 -38.06
N ARG A 541 13.72 -2.45 -36.95
CA ARG A 541 14.56 -1.24 -36.91
C ARG A 541 16.00 -1.53 -37.31
N ASP A 542 16.57 -2.62 -36.80
CA ASP A 542 17.94 -3.03 -37.11
C ASP A 542 18.09 -3.45 -38.58
N ALA A 543 17.09 -4.15 -39.14
CA ALA A 543 17.06 -4.47 -40.57
C ALA A 543 16.98 -3.22 -41.46
N GLU A 544 16.26 -2.19 -41.02
CA GLU A 544 16.15 -0.90 -41.73
C GLU A 544 17.47 -0.09 -41.66
N LEU A 545 18.15 -0.11 -40.51
CA LEU A 545 19.47 0.51 -40.33
C LEU A 545 20.56 -0.18 -41.16
N GLU A 546 20.53 -1.51 -41.25
CA GLU A 546 21.47 -2.27 -42.09
C GLU A 546 21.26 -1.98 -43.58
N LYS A 547 20.00 -1.86 -44.01
CA LYS A 547 19.65 -1.48 -45.39
C LYS A 547 20.15 -0.08 -45.74
N ASN A 548 20.03 0.88 -44.82
CA ASN A 548 20.52 2.24 -45.00
C ASN A 548 22.05 2.32 -45.04
N ARG A 549 22.76 1.46 -44.29
CA ARG A 549 24.24 1.36 -44.35
C ARG A 549 24.75 0.76 -45.65
N THR A 550 24.00 -0.14 -46.29
CA THR A 550 24.38 -0.72 -47.59
C THR A 550 24.05 0.18 -48.79
N GLN A 551 23.34 1.29 -48.59
CA GLN A 551 22.97 2.25 -49.64
C GLN A 551 23.78 3.56 -49.60
N SER A 552 24.65 3.74 -48.59
CA SER A 552 25.67 4.81 -48.52
C SER A 552 27.04 4.25 -48.87
#